data_AF-A0A3A4ZRE5-F1
#
_entry.id   AF-A0A3A4ZRE5-F1
#
_cell.length_a   1.000
_cell.length_b   1.000
_cell.length_c   1.000
_cell.angle_alpha   90.00
_cell.angle_beta   90.00
_cell.angle_gamma   90.00
#
_symmetry.space_group_name_H-M   'P 1'
#
loop_
_entity.id
_entity.type
_entity.pdbx_description
1 polymer ?
#
loop_
_entity_poly.entity_id
_entity_poly.type
_entity_poly.pdbx_seq_one_letter_code
_entity_poly.pdbx_strand_id
1 'polypeptide(L)' 'FFRRHGFGAVVWSKIDEVAHQPNEYTIIDNMIGDAKVFAHLFMQE' A
#
# COMPACT_ATOMS: atom_id res chain seq x y z
N PHE A 1 -9.76 -6.92 12.45
CA PHE A 1 -8.79 -7.33 13.50
C PHE A 1 -8.20 -6.11 14.22
N PHE A 2 -7.31 -5.32 13.60
CA PHE A 2 -6.60 -4.20 14.24
C PHE A 2 -7.50 -3.14 14.90
N ARG A 3 -8.45 -2.57 14.13
CA ARG A 3 -9.37 -1.55 14.67
C ARG A 3 -10.26 -2.07 15.81
N ARG A 4 -10.60 -3.37 15.83
CA ARG A 4 -11.37 -3.96 16.94
C ARG A 4 -10.59 -3.97 18.27
N HIS A 5 -9.26 -3.87 18.20
CA HIS A 5 -8.37 -3.77 19.35
C HIS A 5 -7.94 -2.33 19.64
N GLY A 6 -8.62 -1.32 19.05
CA GLY A 6 -8.32 0.09 19.29
C GLY A 6 -7.13 0.67 18.53
N PHE A 7 -6.46 -0.12 17.68
CA PHE A 7 -5.36 0.39 16.85
C PHE A 7 -5.88 1.21 15.67
N GLY A 8 -5.29 2.39 15.45
CA GLY A 8 -5.42 3.11 14.18
C GLY A 8 -4.81 2.27 13.05
N ALA A 9 -5.60 1.94 12.04
CA ALA A 9 -5.16 1.08 10.95
C ALA A 9 -5.76 1.52 9.61
N VAL A 10 -4.88 1.69 8.62
CA VAL A 10 -5.19 2.05 7.24
C VAL A 10 -4.61 1.00 6.29
N VAL A 11 -5.19 0.87 5.10
CA VAL A 11 -4.67 0.05 4.00
C VAL A 11 -4.28 1.01 2.89
N TRP A 12 -3.09 0.83 2.33
CA TRP A 12 -2.57 1.70 1.30
C TRP A 12 -1.88 0.87 0.21
N SER A 13 -2.28 1.11 -1.04
CA SER A 13 -1.50 0.78 -2.23
C SER A 13 -2.09 1.53 -3.41
N LYS A 14 -1.25 1.96 -4.36
CA LYS A 14 -1.73 2.49 -5.64
C LYS A 14 -1.80 1.36 -6.67
N ILE A 15 -3.01 0.92 -7.01
CA ILE A 15 -3.25 -0.25 -7.88
C ILE A 15 -4.37 -0.01 -8.91
N ASP A 16 -4.39 -0.86 -9.94
CA ASP A 16 -5.41 -0.87 -11.01
C ASP A 16 -6.56 -1.87 -10.71
N GLU A 17 -6.65 -2.39 -9.48
CA GLU A 17 -7.72 -3.30 -9.00
C GLU A 17 -7.89 -4.60 -9.83
N VAL A 18 -6.81 -5.09 -10.42
CA VAL A 18 -6.78 -6.34 -11.24
C VAL A 18 -6.33 -7.59 -10.45
N ALA A 19 -6.33 -7.54 -9.12
CA ALA A 19 -5.91 -8.67 -8.30
C ALA A 19 -6.82 -9.90 -8.54
N HIS A 20 -6.19 -11.07 -8.70
CA HIS A 20 -6.85 -12.35 -8.97
C HIS A 20 -7.60 -12.41 -10.31
N GLN A 21 -7.28 -11.52 -11.25
CA GLN A 21 -7.78 -11.56 -12.62
C GLN A 21 -6.74 -12.14 -13.58
N PRO A 22 -7.14 -12.70 -14.74
CA PRO A 22 -6.20 -13.00 -15.81
C PRO A 22 -5.40 -11.75 -16.22
N ASN A 23 -4.11 -11.92 -16.52
CA ASN A 23 -3.18 -10.84 -16.83
C ASN A 23 -2.99 -9.82 -15.68
N GLU A 24 -2.99 -10.27 -14.42
CA GLU A 24 -2.58 -9.46 -13.27
C GLU A 24 -1.19 -8.84 -13.48
N TYR A 25 -1.06 -7.54 -13.19
CA TYR A 25 0.18 -6.79 -13.34
C TYR A 25 0.32 -5.73 -12.25
N THR A 26 1.50 -5.10 -12.19
CA THR A 26 1.75 -3.91 -11.39
C THR A 26 2.51 -2.87 -12.21
N ILE A 27 2.24 -1.58 -11.96
CA ILE A 27 2.98 -0.48 -12.58
C ILE A 27 4.20 -0.16 -11.70
N ILE A 28 5.39 -0.18 -12.28
CA ILE A 28 6.65 0.06 -11.55
C ILE A 28 6.63 1.41 -10.82
N ASP A 29 6.13 2.46 -11.47
CA ASP A 29 6.01 3.78 -10.86
C ASP A 29 5.10 3.79 -9.62
N ASN A 30 4.07 2.94 -9.57
CA ASN A 30 3.23 2.79 -8.39
C ASN A 30 4.03 2.15 -7.24
N MET A 31 4.85 1.13 -7.51
CA MET A 31 5.71 0.53 -6.49
C MET A 31 6.72 1.54 -5.91
N ILE A 32 7.34 2.35 -6.76
CA ILE A 32 8.25 3.43 -6.33
C ILE A 32 7.50 4.46 -5.50
N GLY A 33 6.27 4.82 -5.89
CA GLY A 33 5.40 5.72 -5.14
C GLY A 33 5.06 5.19 -3.75
N ASP A 34 4.61 3.94 -3.66
CA ASP A 34 4.27 3.29 -2.39
C ASP A 34 5.50 3.15 -1.47
N ALA A 35 6.68 2.84 -2.03
CA ALA A 35 7.93 2.83 -1.27
C ALA A 35 8.25 4.20 -0.63
N LYS A 36 8.03 5.31 -1.37
CA LYS A 36 8.21 6.66 -0.84
C LYS A 36 7.23 6.97 0.29
N VAL A 37 5.97 6.52 0.18
CA VAL A 37 4.97 6.70 1.26
C VAL A 37 5.42 5.98 2.53
N PHE A 38 5.87 4.74 2.43
CA PHE A 38 6.35 4.00 3.62
C PHE A 38 7.63 4.59 4.20
N ALA A 39 8.59 4.98 3.35
CA ALA A 39 9.79 5.68 3.81
C ALA A 39 9.42 6.97 4.55
N HIS A 40 8.48 7.75 4.01
CA HIS A 40 7.99 8.94 4.68
C HIS A 40 7.29 8.62 6.01
N LEU A 41 6.49 7.55 6.12
CA LEU A 41 5.80 7.23 7.37
C LEU A 41 6.73 6.72 8.49
N PHE A 42 7.77 5.97 8.14
CA PHE A 42 8.56 5.21 9.12
C PHE A 42 9.99 5.73 9.34
N MET A 43 10.47 6.65 8.51
CA MET A 43 11.85 7.16 8.57
C MET A 43 11.93 8.68 8.82
N GLN A 44 10.88 9.29 9.38
CA GLN A 44 10.94 10.68 9.86
C GLN A 44 11.77 10.75 11.15
N GLU A 45 12.53 11.85 11.32
CA GLU A 45 13.26 12.18 12.56
C GLU A 45 12.31 12.61 13.68
#